data_AF-A0AAV8ZTN0-F1
#
_entry.id   AF-A0AAV8ZTN0-F1
#
_cell.length_a   1.000
_cell.length_b   1.000
_cell.length_c   1.000
_cell.angle_alpha   90.00
_cell.angle_beta   90.00
_cell.angle_gamma   90.00
#
_symmetry.space_group_name_H-M   'P 1'
#
loop_
_entity.id
_entity.type
_entity.pdbx_description
1 polymer ?
#
loop_
_entity_poly.entity_id
_entity_poly.type
_entity_poly.pdbx_seq_one_letter_code
_entity_poly.pdbx_strand_id
1 'polypeptide(L)'
;MDVVKRENNKIKRSKSDVKNVMSGYLHKRNYTTLQTFENTKKQQITNTLVANGVGKSNSILYSCYNSDPIVIDHNFTKFLIWLKDQTRHKNRCHDIEHIVGPLFCHLYMDILRGEHSERAASFFKCHLPAIDKSKCDNIVKDLIGIFATDGDSSKLKEKFRSKKIVVELNSQSLAVLKKFVLGSCHVVFLQVLQTWFDFQGTNGKESIIKENEMPVVDDPRDSICQDLLNAIKNLKKRTFAHL
;
A
#
# COMPACT_ATOMS: atom_id res chain seq x y z
N MET A 1 -57.03 38.52 -37.64
CA MET A 1 -55.95 39.52 -37.46
C MET A 1 -56.00 39.89 -35.98
N ASP A 2 -55.03 39.63 -35.12
CA ASP A 2 -53.61 39.33 -35.31
C ASP A 2 -53.04 38.41 -34.22
N VAL A 3 -52.13 37.53 -34.65
CA VAL A 3 -51.39 36.58 -33.82
C VAL A 3 -50.11 37.26 -33.33
N VAL A 4 -50.01 37.59 -32.04
CA VAL A 4 -48.77 38.11 -31.45
C VAL A 4 -47.82 36.96 -31.14
N LYS A 5 -46.89 36.75 -32.06
CA LYS A 5 -45.74 35.83 -31.97
C LYS A 5 -44.79 36.32 -30.87
N ARG A 6 -44.66 35.59 -29.75
CA ARG A 6 -43.56 35.80 -28.78
C ARG A 6 -42.29 35.12 -29.31
N GLU A 7 -41.36 35.90 -29.83
CA GLU A 7 -40.02 35.44 -30.18
C GLU A 7 -39.17 35.20 -28.92
N ASN A 8 -38.89 33.92 -28.63
CA ASN A 8 -37.89 33.54 -27.63
C ASN A 8 -36.48 33.70 -28.21
N ASN A 9 -35.91 34.90 -28.09
CA ASN A 9 -34.50 35.14 -28.38
C ASN A 9 -33.59 34.48 -27.32
N LYS A 10 -33.18 33.23 -27.56
CA LYS A 10 -32.03 32.63 -26.85
C LYS A 10 -30.75 33.29 -27.35
N ILE A 11 -30.29 34.32 -26.64
CA ILE A 11 -29.00 34.97 -26.90
C ILE A 11 -27.88 33.92 -26.66
N LYS A 12 -27.37 33.33 -27.74
CA LYS A 12 -26.12 32.55 -27.73
C LYS A 12 -24.98 33.53 -27.46
N ARG A 13 -24.64 33.74 -26.19
CA ARG A 13 -23.44 34.51 -25.81
C ARG A 13 -22.20 33.75 -26.24
N SER A 14 -21.30 34.41 -26.95
CA SER A 14 -20.04 33.83 -27.39
C SER A 14 -19.17 33.50 -26.17
N LYS A 15 -18.32 32.47 -26.28
CA LYS A 15 -17.31 32.17 -25.24
C LYS A 15 -16.40 33.38 -24.95
N SER A 16 -16.19 34.25 -25.94
CA SER A 16 -15.48 35.52 -25.75
C SER A 16 -16.19 36.46 -24.79
N ASP A 17 -17.52 36.56 -24.90
CA ASP A 17 -18.32 37.50 -24.12
C ASP A 17 -18.36 37.07 -22.65
N VAL A 18 -18.44 35.76 -22.40
CA VAL A 18 -18.36 35.19 -21.06
C VAL A 18 -16.99 35.47 -20.44
N LYS A 19 -15.91 35.31 -21.20
CA LYS A 19 -14.54 35.59 -20.73
C LYS A 19 -14.36 37.07 -20.39
N ASN A 20 -14.92 37.96 -21.19
CA ASN A 20 -14.83 39.40 -20.98
C ASN A 20 -15.63 39.86 -19.74
N VAL A 21 -16.84 39.32 -19.55
CA VAL A 21 -17.65 39.58 -18.35
C VAL A 21 -16.95 39.05 -17.10
N MET A 22 -16.38 37.85 -17.17
CA MET A 22 -15.65 37.25 -16.06
C MET A 22 -14.40 38.07 -15.70
N SER A 23 -13.64 38.52 -16.69
CA SER A 23 -12.47 39.38 -16.49
C SER A 23 -12.85 40.71 -15.83
N GLY A 24 -13.90 41.38 -16.32
CA GLY A 24 -14.40 42.62 -15.73
C GLY A 24 -14.90 42.45 -14.30
N TYR A 25 -15.55 41.32 -14.00
CA TYR A 25 -16.00 41.00 -12.64
C TYR A 25 -14.83 40.79 -11.67
N LEU A 26 -13.81 40.03 -12.09
CA LEU A 26 -12.63 39.75 -11.26
C LEU A 26 -11.84 41.03 -10.97
N HIS A 27 -11.67 41.89 -11.98
CA HIS A 27 -10.99 43.17 -11.82
C HIS A 27 -11.71 44.08 -10.83
N LYS A 28 -13.05 44.15 -10.90
CA LYS A 28 -13.88 44.96 -9.99
C LYS A 28 -13.82 44.49 -8.52
N ARG A 29 -13.40 43.25 -8.28
CA ARG A 29 -13.26 42.64 -6.95
C ARG A 29 -11.81 42.63 -6.44
N ASN A 30 -10.89 43.34 -7.11
CA ASN A 30 -9.47 43.41 -6.79
C ASN A 30 -8.77 42.04 -6.76
N TYR A 31 -9.26 41.05 -7.52
CA TYR A 31 -8.47 39.84 -7.73
C TYR A 31 -7.31 40.19 -8.66
N THR A 32 -6.08 40.04 -8.17
CA THR A 32 -4.87 40.22 -8.98
C THR A 32 -4.97 39.30 -10.19
N THR A 33 -4.81 39.86 -11.39
CA THR A 33 -4.72 39.10 -12.63
C THR A 33 -3.46 38.24 -12.56
N LEU A 34 -3.56 37.08 -11.90
CA LEU A 34 -2.54 36.05 -12.00
C LEU A 34 -2.45 35.75 -13.49
N GLN A 35 -1.27 36.02 -14.07
CA GLN A 35 -0.95 35.55 -15.40
C GLN A 35 -1.41 34.10 -15.45
N THR A 36 -2.30 33.81 -16.39
CA THR A 36 -2.71 32.45 -16.65
C THR A 36 -1.44 31.71 -17.02
N PHE A 37 -0.80 31.06 -16.05
CA PHE A 37 0.15 30.01 -16.32
C PHE A 37 -0.65 29.05 -17.20
N GLU A 38 -0.30 28.99 -18.48
CA GLU A 38 -0.72 27.90 -19.36
C GLU A 38 -0.05 26.61 -18.88
N ASN A 39 -0.30 26.23 -17.63
CA ASN A 39 -0.25 24.85 -17.23
C ASN A 39 -1.38 24.20 -18.00
N THR A 40 -0.99 23.55 -19.10
CA THR A 40 -1.89 22.83 -20.00
C THR A 40 -2.81 22.01 -19.12
N LYS A 41 -4.13 22.13 -19.29
CA LYS A 41 -5.13 21.40 -18.46
C LYS A 41 -4.75 19.93 -18.25
N LYS A 42 -4.07 19.32 -19.24
CA LYS A 42 -3.46 18.00 -19.15
C LYS A 42 -2.52 17.84 -17.95
N GLN A 43 -1.59 18.75 -17.69
CA GLN A 43 -0.60 18.66 -16.62
C GLN A 43 -1.22 18.80 -15.22
N GLN A 44 -2.23 19.68 -15.05
CA GLN A 44 -3.01 19.73 -13.81
C GLN A 44 -3.86 18.48 -13.63
N ILE A 45 -4.50 17.97 -14.69
CA ILE A 45 -5.26 16.72 -14.66
C ILE A 45 -4.34 15.55 -14.32
N THR A 46 -3.15 15.45 -14.92
CA THR A 46 -2.16 14.41 -14.62
C THR A 46 -1.67 14.50 -13.18
N ASN A 47 -1.31 15.69 -12.69
CA ASN A 47 -0.89 15.86 -11.29
C ASN A 47 -2.01 15.56 -10.30
N THR A 48 -3.25 15.91 -10.63
CA THR A 48 -4.44 15.61 -9.81
C THR A 48 -4.81 14.13 -9.89
N LEU A 49 -4.67 13.46 -11.05
CA LEU A 49 -4.88 12.02 -11.20
C LEU A 49 -3.81 11.22 -10.45
N VAL A 50 -2.56 11.67 -10.51
CA VAL A 50 -1.43 11.08 -9.78
C VAL A 50 -1.63 11.26 -8.28
N ALA A 51 -2.08 12.44 -7.84
CA ALA A 51 -2.41 12.70 -6.43
C ALA A 51 -3.64 11.93 -5.95
N ASN A 52 -4.64 11.71 -6.81
CA ASN A 52 -5.92 11.07 -6.47
C ASN A 52 -5.95 9.57 -6.79
N GLY A 53 -4.81 8.93 -7.09
CA GLY A 53 -4.67 7.48 -7.14
C GLY A 53 -5.81 6.77 -7.88
N VAL A 54 -6.00 7.09 -9.17
CA VAL A 54 -7.10 6.51 -9.95
C VAL A 54 -6.89 5.01 -10.13
N GLY A 55 -7.65 4.24 -9.36
CA GLY A 55 -7.65 2.77 -9.42
C GLY A 55 -8.68 2.09 -8.53
N LYS A 56 -9.72 2.80 -8.08
CA LYS A 56 -10.79 2.19 -7.30
C LYS A 56 -12.15 2.59 -7.84
N SER A 57 -12.71 1.75 -8.71
CA SER A 57 -14.16 1.70 -8.90
C SER A 57 -14.80 1.45 -7.53
N ASN A 58 -15.67 2.35 -7.08
CA ASN A 58 -16.33 2.37 -5.76
C ASN A 58 -15.47 2.76 -4.55
N SER A 59 -14.55 3.72 -4.66
CA SER A 59 -13.86 4.28 -3.48
C SER A 59 -14.60 5.49 -2.90
N ILE A 60 -15.55 5.25 -1.98
CA ILE A 60 -15.80 6.17 -0.88
C ILE A 60 -14.92 5.70 0.28
N LEU A 61 -13.60 5.84 0.16
CA LEU A 61 -12.72 5.72 1.32
C LEU A 61 -12.51 7.12 1.88
N TYR A 62 -13.43 7.47 2.75
CA TYR A 62 -13.46 8.69 3.54
C TYR A 62 -12.15 8.80 4.35
N SER A 63 -11.28 9.74 3.94
CA SER A 63 -10.47 10.68 4.74
C SER A 63 -10.01 10.35 6.18
N CYS A 64 -9.88 9.11 6.60
CA CYS A 64 -9.34 8.77 7.92
C CYS A 64 -7.81 8.75 7.97
N TYR A 65 -7.15 9.61 7.18
CA TYR A 65 -5.70 9.77 7.25
C TYR A 65 -5.32 10.50 8.54
N ASN A 66 -4.63 9.82 9.45
CA ASN A 66 -4.08 10.46 10.64
C ASN A 66 -2.56 10.63 10.48
N SER A 67 -2.13 11.89 10.29
CA SER A 67 -0.72 12.29 10.19
C SER A 67 -0.05 12.52 11.54
N ASP A 68 -0.77 12.38 12.66
CA ASP A 68 -0.22 12.63 14.00
C ASP A 68 0.95 11.68 14.26
N PRO A 69 2.17 12.20 14.47
CA PRO A 69 3.36 11.38 14.71
C PRO A 69 3.21 10.44 15.90
N ILE A 70 2.44 10.83 16.93
CA ILE A 70 2.20 10.00 18.13
C ILE A 70 1.35 8.79 17.75
N VAL A 71 0.31 9.00 16.94
CA VAL A 71 -0.57 7.93 16.48
C VAL A 71 0.20 7.00 15.53
N ILE A 72 1.03 7.54 14.63
CA ILE A 72 1.90 6.76 13.76
C ILE A 72 2.85 5.87 14.57
N ASP A 73 3.55 6.45 15.55
CA ASP A 73 4.50 5.77 16.42
C ASP A 73 3.85 4.62 17.21
N HIS A 74 2.71 4.88 17.82
CA HIS A 74 1.94 3.88 18.56
C HIS A 74 1.49 2.72 17.66
N ASN A 75 0.95 3.03 16.47
CA ASN A 75 0.47 2.01 15.52
C ASN A 75 1.63 1.17 14.95
N PHE A 76 2.78 1.79 14.70
CA PHE A 76 3.98 1.09 14.23
C PHE A 76 4.55 0.17 15.30
N THR A 77 4.62 0.62 16.55
CA THR A 77 5.00 -0.22 17.70
C THR A 77 4.09 -1.44 17.82
N LYS A 78 2.78 -1.22 17.77
CA LYS A 78 1.77 -2.29 17.86
C LYS A 78 1.93 -3.30 16.72
N PHE A 79 2.21 -2.83 15.51
CA PHE A 79 2.51 -3.68 14.36
C PHE A 79 3.76 -4.53 14.54
N LEU A 80 4.87 -3.95 15.03
CA LEU A 80 6.10 -4.71 15.28
C LEU A 80 5.90 -5.79 16.35
N ILE A 81 5.15 -5.49 17.41
CA ILE A 81 4.81 -6.48 18.45
C ILE A 81 3.98 -7.62 17.84
N TRP A 82 2.93 -7.28 17.10
CA TRP A 82 2.09 -8.27 16.43
C TRP A 82 2.89 -9.11 15.42
N LEU A 83 3.77 -8.49 14.64
CA LEU A 83 4.58 -9.18 13.65
C LEU A 83 5.49 -10.22 14.30
N LYS A 84 6.14 -9.87 15.42
CA LYS A 84 6.95 -10.81 16.22
C LYS A 84 6.14 -12.00 16.71
N ASP A 85 4.85 -11.83 16.99
CA ASP A 85 3.95 -12.95 17.34
C ASP A 85 3.63 -13.82 16.11
N GLN A 86 3.43 -13.22 14.93
CA GLN A 86 3.15 -13.96 13.69
C GLN A 86 4.35 -14.72 13.11
N THR A 87 5.57 -14.32 13.47
CA THR A 87 6.80 -14.96 12.96
C THR A 87 7.39 -15.97 13.94
N ARG A 88 6.77 -16.16 15.11
CA ARG A 88 7.09 -17.27 16.03
C ARG A 88 6.64 -18.61 15.43
N HIS A 89 7.35 -19.67 15.80
CA HIS A 89 7.37 -21.03 15.22
C HIS A 89 6.02 -21.72 14.85
N LYS A 90 4.86 -21.16 15.23
CA LYS A 90 3.52 -21.69 14.88
C LYS A 90 2.88 -21.05 13.65
N ASN A 91 3.16 -19.78 13.36
CA ASN A 91 2.38 -19.02 12.37
C ASN A 91 3.09 -18.87 11.01
N ARG A 92 4.40 -19.15 10.91
CA ARG A 92 5.21 -19.21 9.67
C ARG A 92 5.03 -18.02 8.69
N CYS A 93 4.56 -16.86 9.15
CA CYS A 93 4.29 -15.69 8.30
C CYS A 93 5.53 -14.78 8.14
N HIS A 94 6.68 -15.36 7.82
CA HIS A 94 7.96 -14.62 7.71
C HIS A 94 8.02 -13.65 6.53
N ASP A 95 7.19 -13.89 5.52
CA ASP A 95 7.02 -13.07 4.33
C ASP A 95 6.47 -11.66 4.65
N ILE A 96 5.68 -11.51 5.73
CA ILE A 96 5.16 -10.21 6.18
C ILE A 96 6.29 -9.24 6.55
N GLU A 97 7.46 -9.76 6.96
CA GLU A 97 8.60 -8.92 7.37
C GLU A 97 9.14 -8.03 6.24
N HIS A 98 8.93 -8.40 4.96
CA HIS A 98 9.33 -7.58 3.81
C HIS A 98 8.58 -6.24 3.72
N ILE A 99 7.44 -6.12 4.42
CA ILE A 99 6.63 -4.89 4.44
C ILE A 99 7.23 -3.84 5.37
N VAL A 100 7.96 -4.27 6.42
CA VAL A 100 8.37 -3.41 7.54
C VAL A 100 9.20 -2.21 7.09
N GLY A 101 10.26 -2.46 6.31
CA GLY A 101 11.16 -1.41 5.83
C GLY A 101 10.46 -0.37 4.95
N PRO A 102 9.79 -0.79 3.86
CA PRO A 102 9.03 0.13 3.03
C PRO A 102 7.94 0.91 3.78
N LEU A 103 7.21 0.24 4.69
CA LEU A 103 6.17 0.87 5.48
C LEU A 103 6.75 1.94 6.40
N PHE A 104 7.87 1.65 7.07
CA PHE A 104 8.61 2.61 7.86
C PHE A 104 9.00 3.85 7.05
N CYS A 105 9.54 3.67 5.83
CA CYS A 105 9.92 4.80 4.98
C CYS A 105 8.72 5.68 4.61
N HIS A 106 7.57 5.09 4.29
CA HIS A 106 6.35 5.85 4.00
C HIS A 106 5.89 6.66 5.21
N LEU A 107 5.79 6.03 6.38
CA LEU A 107 5.37 6.68 7.61
C LEU A 107 6.33 7.79 8.04
N TYR A 108 7.65 7.57 7.94
CA TYR A 108 8.65 8.60 8.25
C TYR A 108 8.51 9.84 7.34
N MET A 109 8.36 9.64 6.03
CA MET A 109 8.15 10.77 5.11
C MET A 109 6.82 11.49 5.35
N ASP A 110 5.82 10.78 5.86
CA ASP A 110 4.52 11.35 6.21
C ASP A 110 4.60 12.21 7.48
N ILE A 111 5.38 11.80 8.48
CA ILE A 111 5.71 12.64 9.65
C ILE A 111 6.48 13.90 9.20
N LEU A 112 7.48 13.75 8.32
CA LEU A 112 8.24 14.88 7.79
C LEU A 112 7.37 15.87 7.02
N ARG A 113 6.34 15.40 6.31
CA ARG A 113 5.39 16.27 5.61
C ARG A 113 4.57 17.12 6.57
N GLY A 114 4.32 16.63 7.78
CA GLY A 114 3.62 17.37 8.84
C GLY A 114 4.47 18.42 9.55
N GLU A 115 5.68 18.72 9.06
CA GLU A 115 6.63 19.66 9.68
C GLU A 115 7.08 19.25 11.10
N HIS A 116 6.92 17.98 11.46
CA HIS A 116 7.29 17.42 12.76
C HIS A 116 8.68 16.78 12.74
N SER A 117 9.72 17.54 12.37
CA SER A 117 11.09 17.03 12.19
C SER A 117 11.67 16.34 13.43
N GLU A 118 11.49 16.92 14.62
CA GLU A 118 11.96 16.32 15.87
C GLU A 118 11.30 14.97 16.18
N ARG A 119 9.99 14.87 15.91
CA ARG A 119 9.24 13.62 16.09
C ARG A 119 9.63 12.59 15.03
N ALA A 120 9.91 13.01 13.80
CA ALA A 120 10.45 12.14 12.76
C ALA A 120 11.79 11.56 13.20
N ALA A 121 12.70 12.39 13.73
CA ALA A 121 14.00 11.93 14.23
C ALA A 121 13.86 10.95 15.40
N SER A 122 12.92 11.19 16.32
CA SER A 122 12.59 10.25 17.41
C SER A 122 12.07 8.92 16.86
N PHE A 123 11.07 8.97 15.97
CA PHE A 123 10.50 7.79 15.32
C PHE A 123 11.57 6.97 14.59
N PHE A 124 12.45 7.66 13.84
CA PHE A 124 13.55 7.01 13.12
C PHE A 124 14.49 6.28 14.07
N LYS A 125 14.98 6.96 15.12
CA LYS A 125 15.91 6.36 16.09
C LYS A 125 15.29 5.18 16.85
N CYS A 126 14.02 5.30 17.25
CA CYS A 126 13.33 4.27 18.03
C CYS A 126 13.06 3.00 17.22
N HIS A 127 12.65 3.13 15.95
CA HIS A 127 12.17 2.00 15.15
C HIS A 127 13.18 1.41 14.18
N LEU A 128 14.22 2.17 13.80
CA LEU A 128 15.27 1.67 12.90
C LEU A 128 15.89 0.34 13.35
N PRO A 129 16.19 0.09 14.65
CA PRO A 129 16.77 -1.18 15.09
C PRO A 129 15.89 -2.41 14.85
N ALA A 130 14.58 -2.22 14.71
CA ALA A 130 13.63 -3.29 14.44
C ALA A 130 13.55 -3.66 12.95
N ILE A 131 14.18 -2.88 12.06
CA ILE A 131 14.15 -3.09 10.62
C ILE A 131 15.31 -3.99 10.21
N ASP A 132 14.98 -5.18 9.73
CA ASP A 132 15.96 -6.05 9.09
C ASP A 132 16.29 -5.53 7.68
N LYS A 133 17.43 -4.84 7.57
CA LYS A 133 17.91 -4.31 6.30
C LYS A 133 18.17 -5.41 5.27
N SER A 134 18.42 -6.66 5.66
CA SER A 134 18.67 -7.75 4.69
C SER A 134 17.44 -8.05 3.83
N LYS A 135 16.23 -7.84 4.39
CA LYS A 135 14.93 -8.05 3.74
C LYS A 135 14.42 -6.85 2.94
N CYS A 136 15.21 -5.78 2.88
CA CYS A 136 14.85 -4.55 2.19
C CYS A 136 15.52 -4.45 0.81
N ASP A 137 14.79 -3.87 -0.14
CA ASP A 137 15.34 -3.51 -1.44
C ASP A 137 16.40 -2.40 -1.33
N ASN A 138 17.26 -2.29 -2.35
CA ASN A 138 18.32 -1.28 -2.39
C ASN A 138 17.77 0.16 -2.27
N ILE A 139 16.62 0.46 -2.89
CA ILE A 139 15.98 1.78 -2.78
C ILE A 139 15.63 2.12 -1.32
N VAL A 140 15.11 1.15 -0.57
CA VAL A 140 14.74 1.34 0.85
C VAL A 140 15.98 1.51 1.70
N LYS A 141 17.03 0.72 1.44
CA LYS A 141 18.33 0.83 2.14
C LYS A 141 18.96 2.22 1.92
N ASP A 142 19.01 2.67 0.68
CA ASP A 142 19.54 3.98 0.30
C ASP A 142 18.73 5.10 0.95
N LEU A 143 17.40 4.97 0.95
CA LEU A 143 16.50 5.96 1.52
C LEU A 143 16.68 6.08 3.04
N ILE A 144 16.80 4.95 3.74
CA ILE A 144 17.14 4.92 5.18
C ILE A 144 18.50 5.56 5.44
N GLY A 145 19.49 5.33 4.55
CA GLY A 145 20.81 5.95 4.63
C GLY A 145 20.74 7.47 4.54
N ILE A 146 20.00 8.00 3.54
CA ILE A 146 19.84 9.45 3.36
C ILE A 146 19.03 10.09 4.50
N PHE A 147 18.04 9.39 5.05
CA PHE A 147 17.29 9.88 6.22
C PHE A 147 18.17 10.11 7.44
N ALA A 148 19.27 9.36 7.58
CA ALA A 148 20.23 9.54 8.67
C ALA A 148 21.17 10.75 8.45
N THR A 149 21.42 11.15 7.20
CA THR A 149 22.37 12.22 6.86
C THR A 149 21.71 13.54 6.50
N ASP A 150 20.38 13.62 6.56
CA ASP A 150 19.56 14.80 6.20
C ASP A 150 19.89 15.40 4.81
N GLY A 151 20.31 14.54 3.87
CA GLY A 151 20.68 14.95 2.52
C GLY A 151 19.46 15.21 1.61
N ASP A 152 19.71 15.84 0.45
CA ASP A 152 18.68 15.99 -0.59
C ASP A 152 18.19 14.61 -1.05
N SER A 153 16.98 14.28 -0.61
CA SER A 153 16.32 13.00 -0.84
C SER A 153 15.25 13.09 -1.90
N SER A 154 15.07 14.25 -2.54
CA SER A 154 13.91 14.55 -3.40
C SER A 154 13.78 13.54 -4.55
N LYS A 155 14.87 13.30 -5.29
CA LYS A 155 14.89 12.33 -6.40
C LYS A 155 14.64 10.89 -5.95
N LEU A 156 15.17 10.49 -4.80
CA LEU A 156 14.99 9.12 -4.30
C LEU A 156 13.60 8.90 -3.74
N LYS A 157 13.03 9.90 -3.06
CA LYS A 157 11.64 9.93 -2.59
C LYS A 157 10.67 9.83 -3.77
N GLU A 158 10.93 10.55 -4.86
CA GLU A 158 10.17 10.45 -6.10
C GLU A 158 10.27 9.06 -6.72
N LYS A 159 11.48 8.51 -6.85
CA LYS A 159 11.68 7.15 -7.37
C LYS A 159 11.00 6.08 -6.51
N PHE A 160 11.01 6.24 -5.19
CA PHE A 160 10.35 5.34 -4.26
C PHE A 160 8.82 5.42 -4.37
N ARG A 161 8.27 6.62 -4.65
CA ARG A 161 6.83 6.85 -4.83
C ARG A 161 6.33 6.73 -6.28
N SER A 162 7.21 6.49 -7.25
CA SER A 162 6.81 6.39 -8.66
C SER A 162 6.17 5.04 -9.03
N LYS A 163 6.36 4.02 -8.18
CA LYS A 163 5.83 2.67 -8.40
C LYS A 163 5.30 2.09 -7.09
N LYS A 164 4.26 1.25 -7.19
CA LYS A 164 3.83 0.41 -6.07
C LYS A 164 4.85 -0.68 -5.77
N ILE A 165 5.00 -0.97 -4.50
CA ILE A 165 5.89 -2.00 -3.97
C ILE A 165 5.13 -3.33 -4.03
N VAL A 166 5.61 -4.22 -4.89
CA VAL A 166 5.02 -5.55 -5.04
C VAL A 166 5.56 -6.42 -3.92
N VAL A 167 4.67 -6.92 -3.07
CA VAL A 167 5.01 -7.85 -2.00
C VAL A 167 4.27 -9.15 -2.25
N GLU A 168 5.03 -10.21 -2.52
CA GLU A 168 4.50 -11.57 -2.61
C GLU A 168 4.29 -12.10 -1.18
N LEU A 169 3.04 -12.35 -0.83
CA LEU A 169 2.65 -12.95 0.45
C LEU A 169 1.92 -14.26 0.20
N ASN A 170 2.15 -15.24 1.07
CA ASN A 170 1.32 -16.42 1.10
C ASN A 170 -0.12 -16.07 1.54
N SER A 171 -1.07 -16.94 1.18
CA SER A 171 -2.50 -16.69 1.41
C SER A 171 -2.85 -16.52 2.90
N GLN A 172 -2.17 -17.27 3.78
CA GLN A 172 -2.35 -17.20 5.23
C GLN A 172 -1.84 -15.86 5.79
N SER A 173 -0.62 -15.47 5.44
CA SER A 173 0.00 -14.20 5.81
C SER A 173 -0.82 -13.01 5.37
N LEU A 174 -1.33 -13.04 4.14
CA LEU A 174 -2.20 -11.99 3.62
C LEU A 174 -3.52 -11.90 4.41
N ALA A 175 -4.13 -13.03 4.76
CA ALA A 175 -5.36 -13.05 5.55
C ALA A 175 -5.14 -12.51 6.97
N VAL A 176 -4.05 -12.91 7.61
CA VAL A 176 -3.66 -12.49 8.96
C VAL A 176 -3.32 -11.00 8.99
N LEU A 177 -2.58 -10.50 7.99
CA LEU A 177 -2.29 -9.07 7.82
C LEU A 177 -3.57 -8.25 7.65
N LYS A 178 -4.49 -8.69 6.76
CA LYS A 178 -5.78 -8.01 6.57
C LYS A 178 -6.58 -7.93 7.87
N LYS A 179 -6.65 -9.03 8.62
CA LYS A 179 -7.35 -9.08 9.92
C LYS A 179 -6.76 -8.09 10.92
N PHE A 180 -5.43 -8.02 11.00
CA PHE A 180 -4.74 -7.09 11.89
C PHE A 180 -4.99 -5.62 11.51
N VAL A 181 -4.83 -5.26 10.23
CA VAL A 181 -5.00 -3.88 9.77
C VAL A 181 -6.43 -3.40 10.03
N LEU A 182 -7.44 -4.23 9.74
CA LEU A 182 -8.84 -3.88 9.98
C LEU A 182 -9.16 -3.72 11.48
N GLY A 183 -8.58 -4.57 12.35
CA GLY A 183 -8.90 -4.57 13.77
C GLY A 183 -8.10 -3.58 14.62
N SER A 184 -6.89 -3.19 14.22
CA SER A 184 -5.95 -2.52 15.12
C SER A 184 -5.32 -1.22 14.62
N CYS A 185 -5.08 -1.08 13.31
CA CYS A 185 -4.29 0.03 12.76
C CYS A 185 -4.89 0.68 11.51
N HIS A 186 -6.21 0.51 11.29
CA HIS A 186 -6.89 0.88 10.04
C HIS A 186 -6.73 2.35 9.67
N VAL A 187 -6.73 3.27 10.64
CA VAL A 187 -6.65 4.73 10.40
C VAL A 187 -5.30 5.13 9.79
N VAL A 188 -4.18 4.54 10.23
CA VAL A 188 -2.85 4.93 9.75
C VAL A 188 -2.40 4.05 8.58
N PHE A 189 -2.56 2.74 8.71
CA PHE A 189 -1.91 1.81 7.78
C PHE A 189 -2.74 1.55 6.53
N LEU A 190 -4.06 1.54 6.63
CA LEU A 190 -4.89 1.11 5.51
C LEU A 190 -4.67 1.99 4.28
N GLN A 191 -4.55 3.30 4.46
CA GLN A 191 -4.24 4.22 3.39
C GLN A 191 -2.85 3.97 2.80
N VAL A 192 -1.81 3.89 3.63
CA VAL A 192 -0.44 3.69 3.18
C VAL A 192 -0.32 2.37 2.40
N LEU A 193 -0.89 1.29 2.94
CA LEU A 193 -0.89 -0.04 2.33
C LEU A 193 -1.66 -0.05 0.99
N GLN A 194 -2.83 0.57 0.91
CA GLN A 194 -3.60 0.58 -0.33
C GLN A 194 -2.99 1.47 -1.42
N THR A 195 -2.34 2.56 -1.03
CA THR A 195 -1.75 3.52 -1.96
C THR A 195 -0.43 3.01 -2.51
N TRP A 196 0.45 2.48 -1.66
CA TRP A 196 1.84 2.21 -2.03
C TRP A 196 2.19 0.75 -2.23
N PHE A 197 1.36 -0.19 -1.75
CA PHE A 197 1.65 -1.62 -1.86
C PHE A 197 0.71 -2.31 -2.85
N ASP A 198 1.26 -3.33 -3.50
CA ASP A 198 0.52 -4.31 -4.29
C ASP A 198 0.80 -5.70 -3.71
N PHE A 199 -0.21 -6.27 -3.06
CA PHE A 199 -0.09 -7.57 -2.40
C PHE A 199 -0.49 -8.66 -3.37
N GLN A 200 0.49 -9.43 -3.83
CA GLN A 200 0.25 -10.60 -4.67
C GLN A 200 0.15 -11.82 -3.77
N GLY A 201 -1.02 -12.44 -3.74
CA GLY A 201 -1.18 -13.73 -3.09
C GLY A 201 -0.43 -14.78 -3.90
N THR A 202 0.57 -15.42 -3.30
CA THR A 202 1.09 -16.68 -3.85
C THR A 202 0.04 -17.76 -3.58
N ASN A 203 -1.08 -17.70 -4.31
CA ASN A 203 -1.79 -18.94 -4.61
C ASN A 203 -0.77 -19.76 -5.35
N GLY A 204 -0.43 -20.92 -4.79
CA GLY A 204 0.66 -21.76 -5.29
C GLY A 204 0.71 -21.66 -6.80
N LYS A 205 1.80 -21.08 -7.31
CA LYS A 205 2.25 -21.51 -8.62
C LYS A 205 2.36 -23.01 -8.41
N GLU A 206 1.40 -23.78 -8.93
CA GLU A 206 1.74 -25.02 -9.59
C GLU A 206 2.76 -24.59 -10.65
N SER A 207 4.00 -24.39 -10.20
CA SER A 207 5.14 -24.79 -10.99
C SER A 207 4.75 -26.18 -11.43
N ILE A 208 4.43 -26.30 -12.72
CA ILE A 208 4.67 -27.51 -13.47
C ILE A 208 6.16 -27.80 -13.23
N ILE A 209 6.43 -28.45 -12.09
CA ILE A 209 7.70 -29.09 -11.81
C ILE A 209 7.64 -30.24 -12.80
N LYS A 210 8.34 -30.04 -13.92
CA LYS A 210 8.84 -31.17 -14.69
C LYS A 210 9.52 -32.08 -13.67
N GLU A 211 8.96 -33.27 -13.51
CA GLU A 211 9.65 -34.39 -12.88
C GLU A 211 11.06 -34.42 -13.45
N ASN A 212 12.03 -34.06 -12.63
CA ASN A 212 13.40 -34.46 -12.78
C ASN A 212 13.97 -34.53 -11.37
N GLU A 213 14.19 -35.78 -10.99
CA GLU A 213 14.67 -36.34 -9.74
C GLU A 213 15.81 -35.53 -9.09
N MET A 214 15.70 -35.33 -7.78
CA MET A 214 16.84 -35.20 -6.87
C MET A 214 16.42 -35.62 -5.44
N PRO A 215 17.37 -36.01 -4.58
CA PRO A 215 17.34 -37.28 -3.88
C PRO A 215 16.71 -37.19 -2.49
N VAL A 216 16.08 -38.29 -2.09
CA VAL A 216 15.49 -38.52 -0.77
C VAL A 216 16.58 -38.56 0.29
N VAL A 217 16.51 -37.66 1.27
CA VAL A 217 17.27 -37.73 2.52
C VAL A 217 16.40 -38.48 3.54
N ASP A 218 16.85 -39.67 3.93
CA ASP A 218 16.21 -40.54 4.93
C ASP A 218 16.17 -39.89 6.32
N ASP A 219 14.98 -39.47 6.79
CA ASP A 219 14.71 -39.27 8.22
C ASP A 219 14.11 -40.58 8.78
N PRO A 220 14.77 -41.26 9.74
CA PRO A 220 14.39 -42.59 10.23
C PRO A 220 13.05 -42.64 10.98
N ARG A 221 12.32 -41.52 11.10
CA ARG A 221 10.99 -41.46 11.72
C ARG A 221 9.83 -41.72 10.76
N ASP A 222 10.07 -41.70 9.44
CA ASP A 222 9.02 -41.94 8.45
C ASP A 222 8.71 -43.43 8.24
N SER A 223 9.66 -44.34 8.49
CA SER A 223 9.41 -45.79 8.41
C SER A 223 8.30 -46.24 9.36
N ILE A 224 8.32 -45.76 10.60
CA ILE A 224 7.35 -46.15 11.63
C ILE A 224 5.95 -45.61 11.28
N CYS A 225 5.86 -44.41 10.72
CA CYS A 225 4.60 -43.82 10.26
C CYS A 225 4.04 -44.58 9.05
N GLN A 226 4.89 -44.98 8.10
CA GLN A 226 4.50 -45.79 6.95
C GLN A 226 4.01 -47.19 7.37
N ASP A 227 4.69 -47.82 8.33
CA ASP A 227 4.33 -49.14 8.85
C ASP A 227 2.99 -49.11 9.59
N LEU A 228 2.74 -48.08 10.39
CA LEU A 228 1.45 -47.87 11.05
C LEU A 228 0.31 -47.62 10.04
N LEU A 229 0.55 -46.83 9.00
CA LEU A 229 -0.43 -46.59 7.93
C LEU A 229 -0.75 -47.86 7.14
N ASN A 230 0.26 -48.69 6.87
CA ASN A 230 0.08 -49.96 6.19
C ASN A 230 -0.66 -50.99 7.06
N ALA A 231 -0.38 -51.03 8.36
CA ALA A 231 -1.12 -51.86 9.32
C ALA A 231 -2.60 -51.47 9.40
N ILE A 232 -2.90 -50.16 9.45
CA ILE A 232 -4.28 -49.64 9.48
C ILE A 232 -5.02 -49.98 8.18
N LYS A 233 -4.36 -49.83 7.02
CA LYS A 233 -4.95 -50.21 5.71
C LYS A 233 -5.24 -51.70 5.62
N ASN A 234 -4.36 -52.55 6.14
CA ASN A 234 -4.54 -53.99 6.14
C ASN A 234 -5.66 -54.46 7.09
N LEU A 235 -5.80 -53.81 8.25
CA LEU A 235 -6.92 -54.06 9.15
C LEU A 235 -8.25 -53.67 8.49
N LYS A 236 -8.31 -52.50 7.84
CA LYS A 236 -9.51 -52.05 7.13
C LYS A 236 -9.89 -53.02 6.01
N LYS A 237 -8.93 -53.52 5.21
CA LYS A 237 -9.20 -54.53 4.17
C LYS A 237 -9.75 -55.84 4.74
N ARG A 238 -9.29 -56.28 5.92
CA ARG A 238 -9.80 -57.51 6.55
C ARG A 238 -11.22 -57.36 7.10
N THR A 239 -11.60 -56.17 7.58
CA THR A 239 -12.95 -55.91 8.08
C THR A 239 -14.00 -55.87 6.96
N PHE A 240 -13.62 -55.55 5.72
CA PHE A 240 -14.52 -55.53 4.56
C PHE A 240 -14.55 -56.83 3.75
N ALA A 241 -13.79 -57.86 4.14
CA ALA A 241 -13.76 -59.15 3.43
C ALA A 241 -14.68 -60.23 4.06
N HIS A 242 -15.40 -59.91 5.14
CA HIS A 242 -16.30 -60.83 5.85
C HIS A 242 -17.74 -60.29 6.00
N LEU A 243 -18.18 -59.42 5.09
CA LEU A 243 -19.57 -59.02 4.92
C LEU A 243 -20.07 -59.39 3.52
#